data_AF-W7TBJ0-F1
#
_entry.id   AF-W7TBJ0-F1
#
_cell.length_a   1.000
_cell.length_b   1.000
_cell.length_c   1.000
_cell.angle_alpha   90.00
_cell.angle_beta   90.00
_cell.angle_gamma   90.00
#
_symmetry.space_group_name_H-M   'P 1'
#
loop_
_entity.id
_entity.type
_entity.pdbx_description
1 polymer ?
#
loop_
_entity_poly.entity_id
_entity_poly.type
_entity_poly.pdbx_seq_one_letter_code
_entity_poly.pdbx_strand_id
1 'polypeptide(L)'
;MWAFALEEAGDLHRSAEVARSVLEEDPMDDIALHALVHTYEMVAARREGREAFREEGMPPSLFAHHIAWHRAVMALGWEEGGMEEGWEAVVWRVLDDVLLKDEGRRAPATPLAMADASSLLWRMMLVGEGGGEDGEGEDRVMKRLHALRKWYQEGGYEDMHSTSFNDVHMLMCLARVDLPAAHRALASMRRLAASAGERRALNRRGRGGSQRLHRQLRNWLVCQFFRLPFPPPRSSWLQRGWCAEDEFDGRESFSVTTSSDFSSSLPTPQSTNAKVLAMVGLDVGAALIKFVEGDYAETVRLLSASAPHWHLVGGSHAQRDVLALTLITACLRNRTDLARARRLLAERAMEKDPENEEGTWTLLRQLEGQGRREGGDWEEKGCWEEKVYTRHLDNAEI
;
A
#
# COMPACT_ATOMS: atom_id res chain seq x y z
N MET A 1 -5.02 -17.16 -9.60
CA MET A 1 -4.52 -17.47 -8.22
C MET A 1 -3.03 -17.79 -8.14
N TRP A 2 -2.45 -18.65 -9.02
CA TRP A 2 -1.02 -18.96 -8.92
C TRP A 2 -0.11 -17.77 -9.21
N ALA A 3 -0.41 -16.95 -10.23
CA ALA A 3 0.30 -15.70 -10.51
C ALA A 3 0.34 -14.75 -9.29
N PHE A 4 -0.79 -14.55 -8.61
CA PHE A 4 -0.86 -13.77 -7.38
C PHE A 4 0.09 -14.31 -6.29
N ALA A 5 0.15 -15.63 -6.11
CA ALA A 5 1.06 -16.22 -5.12
C ALA A 5 2.54 -16.05 -5.47
N LEU A 6 2.89 -16.02 -6.77
CA LEU A 6 4.24 -15.72 -7.25
C LEU A 6 4.61 -14.26 -7.03
N GLU A 7 3.67 -13.34 -7.27
CA GLU A 7 3.84 -11.91 -7.01
C GLU A 7 4.11 -11.64 -5.52
N GLU A 8 3.27 -12.16 -4.63
CA GLU A 8 3.46 -12.04 -3.18
C GLU A 8 4.75 -12.72 -2.67
N ALA A 9 5.31 -13.65 -3.43
CA ALA A 9 6.59 -14.29 -3.13
C ALA A 9 7.80 -13.56 -3.73
N GLY A 10 7.58 -12.52 -4.54
CA GLY A 10 8.62 -11.76 -5.23
C GLY A 10 9.12 -12.39 -6.54
N ASP A 11 8.51 -13.48 -7.03
CA ASP A 11 8.83 -14.07 -8.34
C ASP A 11 8.03 -13.34 -9.44
N LEU A 12 8.39 -12.07 -9.64
CA LEU A 12 7.67 -11.12 -10.50
C LEU A 12 7.67 -11.57 -11.97
N HIS A 13 8.81 -12.02 -12.51
CA HIS A 13 8.90 -12.49 -13.90
C HIS A 13 7.90 -13.62 -14.18
N ARG A 14 7.90 -14.65 -13.32
CA ARG A 14 7.00 -15.79 -13.49
C ARG A 14 5.56 -15.43 -13.19
N SER A 15 5.32 -14.49 -12.27
CA SER A 15 3.98 -13.95 -12.04
C SER A 15 3.39 -13.33 -13.31
N ALA A 16 4.13 -12.46 -13.99
CA ALA A 16 3.69 -11.85 -15.24
C ALA A 16 3.48 -12.88 -16.36
N GLU A 17 4.37 -13.86 -16.49
CA GLU A 17 4.23 -14.95 -17.49
C GLU A 17 2.90 -15.71 -17.30
N VAL A 18 2.64 -16.18 -16.07
CA VAL A 18 1.41 -16.92 -15.75
C VAL A 18 0.17 -16.04 -15.85
N ALA A 19 0.26 -14.78 -15.45
CA ALA A 19 -0.89 -13.87 -15.55
C ALA A 19 -1.26 -13.58 -17.00
N ARG A 20 -0.28 -13.35 -17.88
CA ARG A 20 -0.52 -13.14 -19.32
C ARG A 20 -1.16 -14.34 -19.98
N SER A 21 -0.69 -15.56 -19.70
CA SER A 21 -1.31 -16.76 -20.30
C SER A 21 -2.77 -16.93 -19.90
N VAL A 22 -3.15 -16.54 -18.68
CA VAL A 22 -4.56 -16.55 -18.26
C VAL A 22 -5.36 -15.48 -18.98
N LEU A 23 -4.81 -14.27 -19.12
CA LEU A 23 -5.50 -13.16 -19.78
C LEU A 23 -5.65 -13.32 -21.30
N GLU A 24 -4.83 -14.17 -21.93
CA GLU A 24 -5.02 -14.62 -23.32
C GLU A 24 -6.30 -15.45 -23.48
N GLU A 25 -6.67 -16.23 -22.46
CA GLU A 25 -7.88 -17.07 -22.46
C GLU A 25 -9.11 -16.32 -21.93
N ASP A 26 -8.94 -15.61 -20.82
CA ASP A 26 -9.98 -14.78 -20.18
C ASP A 26 -9.44 -13.38 -19.86
N PRO A 27 -9.62 -12.41 -20.79
CA PRO A 27 -9.20 -11.03 -20.58
C PRO A 27 -9.88 -10.32 -19.41
N MET A 28 -10.92 -10.92 -18.81
CA MET A 28 -11.71 -10.34 -17.72
C MET A 28 -11.45 -11.01 -16.37
N ASP A 29 -10.45 -11.91 -16.28
CA ASP A 29 -10.01 -12.48 -15.00
C ASP A 29 -9.34 -11.38 -14.15
N ASP A 30 -10.05 -10.93 -13.12
CA ASP A 30 -9.64 -9.82 -12.27
C ASP A 30 -8.42 -10.15 -11.39
N ILE A 31 -8.26 -11.40 -10.99
CA ILE A 31 -7.11 -11.85 -10.18
C ILE A 31 -5.84 -11.91 -11.04
N ALA A 32 -5.94 -12.39 -12.28
CA ALA A 32 -4.83 -12.42 -13.22
C ALA A 32 -4.44 -10.99 -13.62
N LEU A 33 -5.41 -10.14 -13.96
CA LEU A 33 -5.12 -8.75 -14.28
C LEU A 33 -4.48 -8.03 -13.10
N HIS A 34 -5.00 -8.22 -11.88
CA HIS A 34 -4.40 -7.70 -10.66
C HIS A 34 -2.93 -8.13 -10.52
N ALA A 35 -2.62 -9.43 -10.61
CA ALA A 35 -1.25 -9.92 -10.48
C ALA A 35 -0.31 -9.34 -11.55
N LEU A 36 -0.82 -9.19 -12.78
CA LEU A 36 -0.05 -8.62 -13.89
C LEU A 36 0.26 -7.14 -13.66
N VAL A 37 -0.76 -6.32 -13.37
CA VAL A 37 -0.55 -4.87 -13.16
C VAL A 37 0.25 -4.60 -11.88
N HIS A 38 0.12 -5.45 -10.86
CA HIS A 38 0.96 -5.36 -9.68
C HIS A 38 2.43 -5.62 -10.03
N THR A 39 2.70 -6.71 -10.77
CA THR A 39 4.05 -7.02 -11.26
C THR A 39 4.64 -5.86 -12.05
N TYR A 40 3.88 -5.29 -12.99
CA TYR A 40 4.33 -4.16 -13.78
C TYR A 40 4.61 -2.91 -12.95
N GLU A 41 3.83 -2.64 -11.90
CA GLU A 41 4.16 -1.56 -10.96
C GLU A 41 5.48 -1.86 -10.23
N MET A 42 5.66 -3.08 -9.75
CA MET A 42 6.82 -3.49 -8.98
C MET A 42 8.12 -3.39 -9.76
N VAL A 43 8.09 -3.59 -11.08
CA VAL A 43 9.25 -3.44 -11.96
C VAL A 43 9.27 -2.11 -12.73
N ALA A 44 8.34 -1.19 -12.45
CA ALA A 44 8.19 0.08 -13.17
C ALA A 44 7.94 -0.05 -14.69
N ALA A 45 7.38 -1.17 -15.14
CA ALA A 45 6.89 -1.41 -16.51
C ALA A 45 5.63 -0.60 -16.84
N ARG A 46 5.78 0.73 -16.89
CA ARG A 46 4.66 1.68 -17.04
C ARG A 46 3.93 1.55 -18.38
N ARG A 47 4.65 1.24 -19.46
CA ARG A 47 4.08 1.13 -20.81
C ARG A 47 3.23 -0.12 -20.95
N GLU A 48 3.81 -1.27 -20.62
CA GLU A 48 3.14 -2.56 -20.58
C GLU A 48 1.98 -2.54 -19.57
N GLY A 49 2.21 -1.90 -18.42
CA GLY A 49 1.20 -1.65 -17.41
C GLY A 49 0.01 -0.85 -17.93
N ARG A 50 0.25 0.25 -18.65
CA ARG A 50 -0.81 1.05 -19.28
C ARG A 50 -1.59 0.24 -20.32
N GLU A 51 -0.90 -0.50 -21.17
CA GLU A 51 -1.50 -1.31 -22.24
C GLU A 51 -2.32 -2.50 -21.70
N ALA A 52 -2.04 -2.95 -20.46
CA ALA A 52 -2.83 -3.98 -19.81
C ALA A 52 -4.25 -3.54 -19.44
N PHE A 53 -4.53 -2.23 -19.37
CA PHE A 53 -5.85 -1.71 -19.02
C PHE A 53 -6.75 -1.53 -20.24
N ARG A 54 -8.00 -1.95 -20.08
CA ARG A 54 -9.06 -1.73 -21.07
C ARG A 54 -9.76 -0.39 -20.85
N GLU A 55 -10.28 0.21 -21.92
CA GLU A 55 -11.08 1.43 -21.84
C GLU A 55 -12.41 1.19 -21.11
N GLU A 56 -13.05 0.04 -21.34
CA GLU A 56 -14.33 -0.30 -20.73
C GLU A 56 -14.24 -0.58 -19.22
N GLY A 57 -13.01 -0.77 -18.70
CA GLY A 57 -12.76 -1.13 -17.31
C GLY A 57 -13.03 -2.60 -16.99
N MET A 58 -12.87 -2.95 -15.70
CA MET A 58 -13.17 -4.29 -15.18
C MET A 58 -14.64 -4.34 -14.70
N PRO A 59 -15.36 -5.47 -14.88
CA PRO A 59 -16.68 -5.63 -14.28
C PRO A 59 -16.58 -5.53 -12.76
N PRO A 60 -17.70 -5.23 -12.06
CA PRO A 60 -17.69 -5.14 -10.60
C PRO A 60 -17.13 -6.42 -9.96
N SER A 61 -16.02 -6.29 -9.24
CA SER A 61 -15.34 -7.38 -8.58
C SER A 61 -14.67 -6.91 -7.29
N LEU A 62 -14.10 -7.84 -6.51
CA LEU A 62 -13.36 -7.50 -5.30
C LEU A 62 -12.14 -6.60 -5.61
N PHE A 63 -11.53 -6.79 -6.78
CA PHE A 63 -10.31 -6.10 -7.20
C PHE A 63 -10.54 -4.95 -8.18
N ALA A 64 -11.72 -4.79 -8.77
CA ALA A 64 -11.97 -3.80 -9.83
C ALA A 64 -11.50 -2.38 -9.48
N HIS A 65 -11.79 -1.91 -8.25
CA HIS A 65 -11.34 -0.58 -7.79
C HIS A 65 -9.82 -0.52 -7.58
N HIS A 66 -9.22 -1.62 -7.09
CA HIS A 66 -7.79 -1.70 -6.83
C HIS A 66 -6.97 -1.80 -8.13
N ILE A 67 -7.49 -2.51 -9.14
CA ILE A 67 -6.93 -2.54 -10.50
C ILE A 67 -6.94 -1.12 -11.10
N ALA A 68 -8.06 -0.39 -10.96
CA ALA A 68 -8.11 1.01 -11.38
C ALA A 68 -7.11 1.90 -10.61
N TRP A 69 -6.89 1.64 -9.31
CA TRP A 69 -5.86 2.32 -8.54
C TRP A 69 -4.46 2.06 -9.09
N HIS A 70 -4.11 0.82 -9.49
CA HIS A 70 -2.84 0.53 -10.16
C HIS A 70 -2.66 1.33 -11.46
N ARG A 71 -3.73 1.50 -12.26
CA ARG A 71 -3.71 2.36 -13.46
C ARG A 71 -3.32 3.79 -13.12
N ALA A 72 -3.89 4.35 -12.05
CA ALA A 72 -3.57 5.70 -11.61
C ALA A 72 -2.13 5.82 -11.08
N VAL A 73 -1.64 4.83 -10.31
CA VAL A 73 -0.27 4.82 -9.79
C VAL A 73 0.76 4.77 -10.92
N MET A 74 0.53 3.97 -11.96
CA MET A 74 1.44 3.89 -13.11
C MET A 74 1.44 5.18 -13.94
N ALA A 75 0.27 5.82 -14.09
CA ALA A 75 0.15 7.08 -14.80
C ALA A 75 0.85 8.22 -14.04
N LEU A 76 0.81 8.22 -12.70
CA LEU A 76 1.29 9.31 -11.86
C LEU A 76 2.66 9.83 -12.27
N GLY A 77 2.71 11.12 -12.62
CA GLY A 77 3.94 11.81 -12.98
C GLY A 77 4.50 11.45 -14.36
N TRP A 78 3.77 10.73 -15.21
CA TRP A 78 4.27 10.37 -16.54
C TRP A 78 3.97 11.49 -17.54
N GLU A 79 5.01 12.22 -17.96
CA GLU A 79 4.89 13.41 -18.82
C GLU A 79 5.21 13.16 -20.32
N GLU A 80 5.80 12.02 -20.69
CA GLU A 80 6.35 11.81 -22.04
C GLU A 80 5.35 11.23 -23.06
N GLY A 81 5.25 11.90 -24.21
CA GLY A 81 5.17 11.39 -25.60
C GLY A 81 4.08 10.43 -26.08
N GLY A 82 3.35 9.74 -25.19
CA GLY A 82 2.48 8.61 -25.58
C GLY A 82 1.04 8.69 -25.08
N MET A 83 0.69 9.66 -24.24
CA MET A 83 -0.67 9.82 -23.73
C MET A 83 -1.36 11.00 -24.41
N GLU A 84 -2.47 10.74 -25.11
CA GLU A 84 -3.35 11.81 -25.63
C GLU A 84 -3.96 12.65 -24.50
N GLU A 85 -4.18 12.02 -23.33
CA GLU A 85 -4.59 12.68 -22.09
C GLU A 85 -3.43 12.72 -21.08
N GLY A 86 -3.18 13.87 -20.44
CA GLY A 86 -2.15 13.99 -19.40
C GLY A 86 -2.43 13.07 -18.20
N TRP A 87 -1.38 12.69 -17.47
CA TRP A 87 -1.51 11.73 -16.36
C TRP A 87 -2.50 12.18 -15.28
N GLU A 88 -2.62 13.49 -15.03
CA GLU A 88 -3.61 14.07 -14.12
C GLU A 88 -5.03 13.63 -14.45
N ALA A 89 -5.39 13.63 -15.74
CA ALA A 89 -6.72 13.28 -16.19
C ALA A 89 -7.05 11.82 -15.82
N VAL A 90 -6.07 10.91 -15.97
CA VAL A 90 -6.22 9.49 -15.59
C VAL A 90 -6.39 9.35 -14.08
N VAL A 91 -5.55 10.02 -13.29
CA VAL A 91 -5.60 9.97 -11.83
C VAL A 91 -6.92 10.54 -11.30
N TRP A 92 -7.37 11.68 -11.83
CA TRP A 92 -8.63 12.30 -11.43
C TRP A 92 -9.83 11.46 -11.82
N ARG A 93 -9.84 10.85 -13.00
CA ARG A 93 -10.90 9.91 -13.41
C ARG A 93 -10.99 8.73 -12.46
N VAL A 94 -9.86 8.11 -12.10
CA VAL A 94 -9.86 6.98 -11.15
C VAL A 94 -10.34 7.43 -9.77
N LEU A 95 -9.90 8.59 -9.28
CA LEU A 95 -10.35 9.12 -8.00
C LEU A 95 -11.86 9.37 -7.99
N ASP A 96 -12.39 10.10 -8.97
CA ASP A 96 -13.78 10.58 -8.96
C ASP A 96 -14.77 9.51 -9.42
N ASP A 97 -14.44 8.76 -10.47
CA ASP A 97 -15.38 7.85 -11.13
C ASP A 97 -15.28 6.41 -10.60
N VAL A 98 -14.23 6.08 -9.83
CA VAL A 98 -14.03 4.73 -9.28
C VAL A 98 -13.91 4.75 -7.75
N LEU A 99 -12.91 5.44 -7.19
CA LEU A 99 -12.58 5.32 -5.76
C LEU A 99 -13.53 6.10 -4.85
N LEU A 100 -13.91 7.32 -5.24
CA LEU A 100 -14.75 8.24 -4.46
C LEU A 100 -16.15 8.42 -5.05
N LYS A 101 -16.52 7.57 -6.00
CA LYS A 101 -17.80 7.65 -6.71
C LYS A 101 -18.98 7.59 -5.75
N ASP A 102 -19.76 8.68 -5.67
CA ASP A 102 -20.99 8.76 -4.86
C ASP A 102 -22.23 8.70 -5.75
N GLU A 103 -22.61 7.49 -6.17
CA GLU A 103 -23.81 7.23 -7.00
C GLU A 103 -25.08 6.96 -6.16
N GLY A 104 -25.24 7.61 -5.01
CA GLY A 104 -26.45 7.45 -4.20
C GLY A 104 -26.60 6.03 -3.61
N ARG A 105 -25.48 5.35 -3.34
CA ARG A 105 -25.32 4.02 -2.73
C ARG A 105 -25.94 2.85 -3.52
N ARG A 106 -25.19 2.32 -4.50
CA ARG A 106 -25.35 0.91 -4.96
C ARG A 106 -24.39 -0.08 -4.28
N ALA A 107 -23.23 0.38 -3.82
CA ALA A 107 -22.32 -0.34 -2.91
C ALA A 107 -21.62 0.66 -1.98
N PRO A 108 -21.33 0.32 -0.71
CA PRO A 108 -20.57 1.20 0.17
C PRO A 108 -19.12 1.32 -0.32
N ALA A 109 -18.56 2.53 -0.28
CA ALA A 109 -17.12 2.73 -0.35
C ALA A 109 -16.44 1.79 0.67
N THR A 110 -15.47 1.01 0.21
CA THR A 110 -14.81 -0.02 1.04
C THR A 110 -13.58 0.59 1.73
N PRO A 111 -13.16 0.07 2.90
CA PRO A 111 -11.91 0.51 3.54
C PRO A 111 -10.70 0.43 2.59
N LEU A 112 -10.66 -0.58 1.71
CA LEU A 112 -9.62 -0.72 0.69
C LEU A 112 -9.64 0.44 -0.32
N ALA A 113 -10.81 0.77 -0.88
CA ALA A 113 -10.94 1.89 -1.82
C ALA A 113 -10.57 3.24 -1.17
N MET A 114 -10.90 3.43 0.11
CA MET A 114 -10.52 4.63 0.86
C MET A 114 -9.03 4.69 1.17
N ALA A 115 -8.40 3.54 1.44
CA ALA A 115 -6.96 3.45 1.60
C ALA A 115 -6.23 3.75 0.29
N ASP A 116 -6.71 3.19 -0.83
CA ASP A 116 -6.21 3.44 -2.17
C ASP A 116 -6.32 4.94 -2.52
N ALA A 117 -7.47 5.56 -2.28
CA ALA A 117 -7.70 6.99 -2.49
C ALA A 117 -6.79 7.87 -1.62
N SER A 118 -6.68 7.57 -0.31
CA SER A 118 -5.76 8.26 0.60
C SER A 118 -4.32 8.20 0.08
N SER A 119 -3.88 7.02 -0.36
CA SER A 119 -2.52 6.80 -0.83
C SER A 119 -2.23 7.50 -2.17
N LEU A 120 -3.24 7.62 -3.04
CA LEU A 120 -3.10 8.27 -4.35
C LEU A 120 -3.01 9.79 -4.17
N LEU A 121 -3.88 10.38 -3.35
CA LEU A 121 -3.82 11.81 -3.00
C LEU A 121 -2.51 12.16 -2.27
N TRP A 122 -2.02 11.27 -1.41
CA TRP A 122 -0.71 11.46 -0.78
C TRP A 122 0.42 11.44 -1.82
N ARG A 123 0.41 10.49 -2.76
CA ARG A 123 1.40 10.45 -3.85
C ARG A 123 1.36 11.70 -4.72
N MET A 124 0.17 12.18 -5.09
CA MET A 124 0.01 13.45 -5.83
C MET A 124 0.66 14.63 -5.10
N MET A 125 0.48 14.70 -3.77
CA MET A 125 1.15 15.69 -2.93
C MET A 125 2.68 15.54 -2.94
N LEU A 126 3.19 14.31 -2.93
CA LEU A 126 4.64 14.06 -2.98
C LEU A 126 5.25 14.42 -4.34
N VAL A 127 4.50 14.24 -5.44
CA VAL A 127 4.88 14.66 -6.80
C VAL A 127 4.35 16.05 -7.15
N GLY A 128 4.02 16.88 -6.16
CA GLY A 128 3.90 18.33 -6.28
C GLY A 128 2.80 18.85 -7.20
N GLU A 129 1.85 17.99 -7.56
CA GLU A 129 0.63 18.39 -8.25
C GLU A 129 -0.53 18.51 -7.27
N GLY A 130 -0.56 19.71 -6.68
CA GLY A 130 -1.77 20.44 -6.34
C GLY A 130 -1.75 21.80 -7.02
N GLY A 131 -1.13 21.95 -8.18
CA GLY A 131 -0.91 23.27 -8.76
C GLY A 131 -1.12 23.24 -10.25
N GLY A 132 -2.38 23.24 -10.69
CA GLY A 132 -2.71 23.86 -11.96
C GLY A 132 -2.11 25.28 -12.00
N GLU A 133 -2.03 25.89 -13.18
CA GLU A 133 -1.32 27.17 -13.40
C GLU A 133 -1.75 28.29 -12.41
N ASP A 134 -2.88 28.15 -11.69
CA ASP A 134 -3.41 29.08 -10.70
C ASP A 134 -3.86 28.47 -9.34
N GLY A 135 -3.35 27.31 -8.91
CA GLY A 135 -3.69 26.70 -7.59
C GLY A 135 -4.97 25.85 -7.55
N GLU A 136 -5.65 25.68 -8.69
CA GLU A 136 -6.87 24.87 -8.82
C GLU A 136 -6.66 23.38 -8.46
N GLY A 137 -5.43 22.87 -8.62
CA GLY A 137 -5.06 21.50 -8.28
C GLY A 137 -5.14 21.24 -6.77
N GLU A 138 -4.72 22.20 -5.95
CA GLU A 138 -4.63 22.08 -4.48
C GLU A 138 -6.04 22.11 -3.92
N ASP A 139 -6.87 23.01 -4.43
CA ASP A 139 -8.30 23.05 -4.12
C ASP A 139 -8.98 21.71 -4.46
N ARG A 140 -8.63 21.09 -5.60
CA ARG A 140 -9.18 19.80 -6.00
C ARG A 140 -8.75 18.67 -5.05
N VAL A 141 -7.46 18.58 -4.74
CA VAL A 141 -6.90 17.61 -3.77
C VAL A 141 -7.54 17.79 -2.40
N MET A 142 -7.55 19.02 -1.89
CA MET A 142 -8.12 19.34 -0.57
C MET A 142 -9.60 18.98 -0.51
N LYS A 143 -10.39 19.27 -1.55
CA LYS A 143 -11.80 18.87 -1.61
C LYS A 143 -12.00 17.36 -1.46
N ARG A 144 -11.18 16.53 -2.12
CA ARG A 144 -11.27 15.06 -2.02
C ARG A 144 -10.82 14.55 -0.65
N LEU A 145 -9.77 15.14 -0.08
CA LEU A 145 -9.33 14.82 1.28
C LEU A 145 -10.40 15.16 2.32
N HIS A 146 -11.14 16.27 2.16
CA HIS A 146 -12.27 16.58 3.04
C HIS A 146 -13.41 15.56 2.92
N ALA A 147 -13.69 15.06 1.71
CA ALA A 147 -14.68 14.00 1.51
C ALA A 147 -14.23 12.68 2.18
N LEU A 148 -12.96 12.30 2.02
CA LEU A 148 -12.38 11.13 2.69
C LEU A 148 -12.42 11.26 4.22
N ARG A 149 -12.01 12.42 4.76
CA ARG A 149 -12.10 12.73 6.20
C ARG A 149 -13.52 12.51 6.71
N LYS A 150 -14.53 13.06 6.02
CA LYS A 150 -15.94 12.89 6.38
C LYS A 150 -16.32 11.41 6.43
N TRP A 151 -15.93 10.62 5.43
CA TRP A 151 -16.19 9.18 5.41
C TRP A 151 -15.53 8.44 6.58
N TYR A 152 -14.26 8.73 6.89
CA TYR A 152 -13.56 8.12 8.02
C TYR A 152 -14.22 8.45 9.36
N GLN A 153 -14.70 9.69 9.52
CA GLN A 153 -15.36 10.16 10.73
C GLN A 153 -16.76 9.55 10.91
N GLU A 154 -17.58 9.55 9.86
CA GLU A 154 -18.92 8.94 9.89
C GLU A 154 -18.85 7.42 10.11
N GLY A 155 -17.79 6.78 9.62
CA GLY A 155 -17.53 5.35 9.85
C GLY A 155 -16.87 5.01 11.19
N GLY A 156 -16.47 6.00 11.99
CA GLY A 156 -15.82 5.79 13.28
C GLY A 156 -14.44 5.09 13.18
N TYR A 157 -13.73 5.29 12.07
CA TYR A 157 -12.46 4.58 11.82
C TYR A 157 -11.32 5.02 12.75
N GLU A 158 -11.39 6.23 13.32
CA GLU A 158 -10.39 6.79 14.26
C GLU A 158 -10.17 5.90 15.49
N ASP A 159 -11.18 5.13 15.92
CA ASP A 159 -11.11 4.23 17.08
C ASP A 159 -11.27 2.74 16.72
N MET A 160 -11.56 2.43 15.45
CA MET A 160 -11.87 1.05 15.03
C MET A 160 -10.62 0.17 14.99
N HIS A 161 -9.49 0.71 14.52
CA HIS A 161 -8.19 0.02 14.41
C HIS A 161 -8.30 -1.42 13.89
N SER A 162 -9.04 -1.59 12.79
CA SER A 162 -9.30 -2.91 12.21
C SER A 162 -8.00 -3.55 11.69
N THR A 163 -7.14 -2.75 11.06
CA THR A 163 -5.81 -3.13 10.59
C THR A 163 -4.89 -1.91 10.64
N SER A 164 -3.61 -2.13 10.96
CA SER A 164 -2.59 -1.07 10.90
C SER A 164 -2.47 -0.47 9.51
N PHE A 165 -2.76 -1.25 8.46
CA PHE A 165 -2.88 -0.79 7.08
C PHE A 165 -3.93 0.34 6.97
N ASN A 166 -5.17 0.10 7.44
CA ASN A 166 -6.23 1.10 7.39
C ASN A 166 -5.87 2.33 8.25
N ASP A 167 -5.27 2.13 9.43
CA ASP A 167 -4.87 3.21 10.32
C ASP A 167 -3.85 4.16 9.66
N VAL A 168 -2.82 3.60 9.03
CA VAL A 168 -1.76 4.37 8.35
C VAL A 168 -2.32 5.16 7.16
N HIS A 169 -3.20 4.55 6.35
CA HIS A 169 -3.80 5.21 5.19
C HIS A 169 -4.84 6.28 5.58
N MET A 170 -5.57 6.07 6.67
CA MET A 170 -6.41 7.11 7.25
C MET A 170 -5.56 8.30 7.71
N LEU A 171 -4.42 8.06 8.37
CA LEU A 171 -3.52 9.12 8.81
C LEU A 171 -2.93 9.95 7.66
N MET A 172 -2.66 9.36 6.48
CA MET A 172 -2.29 10.12 5.28
C MET A 172 -3.34 11.18 4.94
N CYS A 173 -4.63 10.84 5.04
CA CYS A 173 -5.72 11.78 4.82
C CYS A 173 -5.82 12.79 5.96
N LEU A 174 -5.98 12.32 7.20
CA LEU A 174 -6.26 13.18 8.35
C LEU A 174 -5.12 14.17 8.61
N ALA A 175 -3.86 13.76 8.49
CA ALA A 175 -2.74 14.65 8.73
C ALA A 175 -2.80 15.91 7.85
N ARG A 176 -3.29 15.79 6.61
CA ARG A 176 -3.34 16.90 5.65
C ARG A 176 -4.53 17.83 5.81
N VAL A 177 -5.69 17.35 6.27
CA VAL A 177 -6.93 18.15 6.37
C VAL A 177 -7.50 18.32 7.78
N ASP A 178 -7.04 17.57 8.77
CA ASP A 178 -7.48 17.64 10.16
C ASP A 178 -6.39 17.10 11.10
N LEU A 179 -5.32 17.88 11.25
CA LEU A 179 -4.18 17.53 12.10
C LEU A 179 -4.60 17.20 13.55
N PRO A 180 -5.56 17.92 14.19
CA PRO A 180 -6.10 17.51 15.48
C PRO A 180 -6.74 16.11 15.48
N ALA A 181 -7.51 15.73 14.45
CA ALA A 181 -8.04 14.37 14.33
C ALA A 181 -6.93 13.33 14.12
N ALA A 182 -5.92 13.65 13.30
CA ALA A 182 -4.78 12.76 13.10
C ALA A 182 -4.07 12.45 14.44
N HIS A 183 -3.83 13.46 15.28
CA HIS A 183 -3.25 13.29 16.61
C HIS A 183 -4.15 12.47 17.55
N ARG A 184 -5.48 12.66 17.50
CA ARG A 184 -6.42 11.83 18.28
C ARG A 184 -6.41 10.37 17.84
N ALA A 185 -6.43 10.11 16.54
CA ALA A 185 -6.35 8.76 15.98
C ALA A 185 -5.04 8.07 16.37
N LEU A 186 -3.90 8.76 16.24
CA LEU A 186 -2.60 8.22 16.68
C LEU A 186 -2.57 7.95 18.20
N ALA A 187 -3.17 8.82 19.02
CA ALA A 187 -3.30 8.56 20.45
C ALA A 187 -4.17 7.33 20.74
N SER A 188 -5.21 7.08 19.94
CA SER A 188 -6.04 5.87 20.04
C SER A 188 -5.27 4.61 19.65
N MET A 189 -4.48 4.66 18.57
CA MET A 189 -3.55 3.59 18.18
C MET A 189 -2.56 3.26 19.32
N ARG A 190 -2.03 4.28 20.01
CA ARG A 190 -1.12 4.10 21.17
C ARG A 190 -1.79 3.37 22.32
N ARG A 191 -3.05 3.69 22.64
CA ARG A 191 -3.82 2.99 23.68
C ARG A 191 -4.03 1.52 23.31
N LEU A 192 -4.40 1.23 22.06
CA LEU A 192 -4.56 -0.15 21.60
C LEU A 192 -3.23 -0.93 21.67
N ALA A 193 -2.14 -0.33 21.18
CA ALA A 193 -0.79 -0.91 21.23
C ALA A 193 -0.33 -1.22 22.67
N ALA A 194 -0.60 -0.32 23.63
CA ALA A 194 -0.28 -0.55 25.04
C ALA A 194 -0.99 -1.79 25.62
N SER A 195 -2.23 -2.05 25.19
CA SER A 195 -2.99 -3.23 25.62
C SER A 195 -2.37 -4.57 25.18
N ALA A 196 -1.44 -4.56 24.20
CA ALA A 196 -0.66 -5.75 23.82
C ALA A 196 0.44 -6.07 24.85
N GLY A 197 1.04 -5.05 25.45
CA GLY A 197 2.09 -5.18 26.46
C GLY A 197 1.58 -5.75 27.78
N GLU A 198 0.40 -5.31 28.23
CA GLU A 198 -0.25 -5.76 29.45
C GLU A 198 -0.63 -7.25 29.40
N ARG A 199 -1.16 -7.72 28.25
CA ARG A 199 -1.47 -9.15 28.03
C ARG A 199 -0.20 -10.03 28.01
N ARG A 200 0.93 -9.50 27.52
CA ARG A 200 2.22 -10.21 27.54
C ARG A 200 2.76 -10.37 28.97
N ALA A 201 2.54 -9.39 29.84
CA ALA A 201 2.90 -9.48 31.26
C ALA A 201 2.04 -10.51 32.02
N LEU A 202 0.75 -10.62 31.67
CA LEU A 202 -0.15 -11.63 32.23
C LEU A 202 0.24 -13.06 31.76
N ASN A 203 0.52 -13.23 30.46
CA ASN A 203 0.91 -14.53 29.91
C ASN A 203 2.32 -14.99 30.33
N ARG A 204 3.26 -14.08 30.61
CA ARG A 204 4.59 -14.44 31.13
C ARG A 204 4.56 -15.07 32.52
N ARG A 205 3.47 -14.90 33.29
CA ARG A 205 3.26 -15.62 34.56
C ARG A 205 2.79 -17.08 34.35
N GLY A 206 2.44 -17.47 33.11
CA GLY A 206 2.12 -18.85 32.71
C GLY A 206 3.10 -19.38 31.66
N ARG A 207 4.23 -19.93 32.12
CA ARG A 207 5.27 -20.76 31.44
C ARG A 207 5.30 -20.89 29.89
N GLY A 208 6.49 -20.58 29.35
CA GLY A 208 7.36 -21.47 28.54
C GLY A 208 6.86 -22.04 27.19
N GLY A 209 7.40 -21.52 26.08
CA GLY A 209 7.32 -22.17 24.76
C GLY A 209 7.64 -21.23 23.59
N SER A 210 8.90 -21.25 23.13
CA SER A 210 9.37 -20.52 21.95
C SER A 210 9.05 -21.31 20.66
N GLN A 211 9.00 -20.61 19.53
CA GLN A 211 8.89 -21.12 18.15
C GLN A 211 7.49 -21.47 17.64
N ARG A 212 6.63 -20.48 17.37
CA ARG A 212 5.43 -20.66 16.52
C ARG A 212 4.90 -19.39 15.83
N LEU A 213 5.73 -18.35 15.69
CA LEU A 213 5.29 -17.04 15.16
C LEU A 213 5.24 -17.01 13.62
N HIS A 214 6.07 -17.81 12.94
CA HIS A 214 6.28 -17.70 11.48
C HIS A 214 5.15 -18.24 10.59
N ARG A 215 4.32 -19.20 11.07
CA ARG A 215 3.23 -19.79 10.27
C ARG A 215 1.92 -19.01 10.31
N GLN A 216 1.71 -18.16 11.33
CA GLN A 216 0.42 -17.48 11.54
C GLN A 216 0.30 -16.15 10.78
N LEU A 217 1.41 -15.52 10.41
CA LEU A 217 1.41 -14.29 9.58
C LEU A 217 1.00 -14.56 8.13
N ARG A 218 1.32 -15.76 7.59
CA ARG A 218 1.04 -16.11 6.19
C ARG A 218 -0.46 -16.27 5.88
N ASN A 219 -1.25 -16.74 6.85
CA ASN A 219 -2.71 -16.83 6.69
C ASN A 219 -3.42 -15.48 6.91
N TRP A 220 -2.76 -14.50 7.54
CA TRP A 220 -3.35 -13.20 7.84
C TRP A 220 -3.36 -12.24 6.64
N LEU A 221 -2.37 -12.32 5.74
CA LEU A 221 -2.35 -11.58 4.47
C LEU A 221 -3.50 -12.02 3.53
N VAL A 222 -3.80 -13.33 3.47
CA VAL A 222 -4.94 -13.86 2.70
C VAL A 222 -6.29 -13.40 3.28
N CYS A 223 -6.39 -13.25 4.60
CA CYS A 223 -7.60 -12.77 5.26
C CYS A 223 -7.88 -11.26 5.07
N GLN A 224 -6.92 -10.47 4.59
CA GLN A 224 -7.15 -9.05 4.27
C GLN A 224 -8.07 -8.89 3.03
N PHE A 225 -7.97 -9.82 2.07
CA PHE A 225 -8.79 -9.80 0.85
C PHE A 225 -10.05 -10.65 0.97
N PHE A 226 -9.98 -11.80 1.66
CA PHE A 226 -11.11 -12.70 1.80
C PHE A 226 -11.81 -12.54 3.17
N ARG A 227 -12.67 -11.53 3.31
CA ARG A 227 -13.84 -11.68 4.18
C ARG A 227 -14.82 -12.63 3.49
N LEU A 228 -14.54 -13.93 3.51
CA LEU A 228 -15.60 -14.90 3.28
C LEU A 228 -16.62 -14.73 4.41
N PRO A 229 -17.92 -14.54 4.13
CA PRO A 229 -18.92 -14.57 5.18
C PRO A 229 -18.84 -15.96 5.81
N PHE A 230 -18.56 -16.02 7.12
CA PHE A 230 -18.81 -17.25 7.87
C PHE A 230 -20.29 -17.62 7.61
N PRO A 231 -20.60 -18.79 7.04
CA PRO A 231 -21.99 -19.20 6.95
C PRO A 231 -22.50 -19.37 8.39
N PRO A 232 -23.74 -18.94 8.69
CA PRO A 232 -24.36 -19.31 9.96
C PRO A 232 -24.38 -20.85 10.06
N PRO A 233 -24.27 -21.42 11.28
CA PRO A 233 -24.17 -22.86 11.45
C PRO A 233 -25.45 -23.55 10.95
N ARG A 234 -25.30 -24.23 9.80
CA ARG A 234 -26.05 -25.37 9.24
C ARG A 234 -27.59 -25.35 9.34
N SER A 235 -28.25 -25.51 8.19
CA SER A 235 -28.95 -26.77 7.89
C SER A 235 -29.33 -26.89 6.41
N SER A 236 -29.14 -28.12 5.89
CA SER A 236 -29.62 -28.71 4.62
C SER A 236 -29.30 -27.98 3.30
N TRP A 237 -28.44 -28.58 2.46
CA TRP A 237 -28.79 -29.15 1.13
C TRP A 237 -27.50 -29.57 0.37
N LEU A 238 -27.32 -30.90 0.30
CA LEU A 238 -26.73 -31.78 -0.72
C LEU A 238 -25.93 -31.16 -1.90
N GLN A 239 -24.65 -31.53 -2.07
CA GLN A 239 -24.14 -32.62 -2.95
C GLN A 239 -24.20 -32.35 -4.47
N ARG A 240 -22.99 -32.25 -5.07
CA ARG A 240 -22.52 -32.57 -6.45
C ARG A 240 -21.72 -31.39 -7.03
N GLY A 241 -20.45 -31.49 -7.43
CA GLY A 241 -19.45 -32.55 -7.37
C GLY A 241 -18.16 -32.01 -7.99
N TRP A 242 -17.00 -32.42 -7.47
CA TRP A 242 -15.77 -32.53 -8.25
C TRP A 242 -14.90 -33.59 -7.56
N CYS A 243 -14.72 -34.73 -8.23
CA CYS A 243 -13.74 -35.75 -7.89
C CYS A 243 -12.72 -35.83 -9.02
N ALA A 244 -11.45 -35.86 -8.64
CA ALA A 244 -10.38 -36.68 -9.22
C ALA A 244 -9.33 -36.79 -8.09
N GLU A 245 -9.45 -37.84 -7.28
CA GLU A 245 -8.61 -39.05 -7.31
C GLU A 245 -7.27 -38.82 -6.59
N ASP A 246 -7.24 -39.19 -5.31
CA ASP A 246 -6.24 -40.08 -4.74
C ASP A 246 -6.76 -40.63 -3.39
N GLU A 247 -6.65 -41.94 -3.22
CA GLU A 247 -7.23 -42.74 -2.13
C GLU A 247 -6.66 -42.35 -0.76
N PHE A 248 -7.53 -41.94 0.17
CA PHE A 248 -7.23 -41.85 1.60
C PHE A 248 -8.20 -42.77 2.36
N ASP A 249 -7.69 -43.90 2.85
CA ASP A 249 -8.44 -44.91 3.61
C ASP A 249 -8.88 -44.37 4.97
N GLY A 250 -10.19 -44.16 5.12
CA GLY A 250 -10.85 -43.55 6.26
C GLY A 250 -11.04 -44.49 7.45
N ARG A 251 -9.97 -44.81 8.18
CA ARG A 251 -10.06 -45.51 9.47
C ARG A 251 -9.14 -44.98 10.57
N GLU A 252 -9.18 -43.68 10.84
CA GLU A 252 -8.86 -43.18 12.19
C GLU A 252 -9.80 -42.03 12.58
N SER A 253 -10.75 -42.34 13.46
CA SER A 253 -11.56 -41.32 14.13
C SER A 253 -10.71 -40.59 15.16
N PHE A 254 -10.16 -39.43 14.82
CA PHE A 254 -9.62 -38.50 15.81
C PHE A 254 -10.77 -37.89 16.61
N SER A 255 -11.00 -38.37 17.83
CA SER A 255 -11.86 -37.68 18.79
C SER A 255 -11.14 -36.44 19.31
N VAL A 256 -11.48 -35.27 18.76
CA VAL A 256 -11.09 -33.99 19.35
C VAL A 256 -11.87 -33.83 20.64
N THR A 257 -11.20 -34.04 21.77
CA THR A 257 -11.73 -33.66 23.08
C THR A 257 -11.85 -32.14 23.10
N THR A 258 -13.07 -31.61 23.11
CA THR A 258 -13.33 -30.18 23.28
C THR A 258 -13.06 -29.80 24.74
N SER A 259 -11.79 -29.56 25.08
CA SER A 259 -11.47 -28.83 26.30
C SER A 259 -11.71 -27.35 26.04
N SER A 260 -12.67 -26.77 26.76
CA SER A 260 -13.04 -25.34 26.72
C SER A 260 -11.90 -24.36 27.02
N ASP A 261 -10.73 -24.84 27.46
CA ASP A 261 -9.59 -24.02 27.90
C ASP A 261 -8.59 -23.65 26.78
N PHE A 262 -8.74 -24.17 25.56
CA PHE A 262 -7.79 -23.87 24.48
C PHE A 262 -8.01 -22.51 23.80
N SER A 263 -9.22 -21.93 23.91
CA SER A 263 -9.64 -20.71 23.22
C SER A 263 -9.01 -19.42 23.77
N SER A 264 -8.64 -19.38 25.05
CA SER A 264 -8.14 -18.17 25.72
C SER A 264 -6.68 -17.81 25.40
N SER A 265 -5.95 -18.70 24.72
CA SER A 265 -4.52 -18.55 24.45
C SER A 265 -4.17 -18.09 23.03
N LEU A 266 -5.13 -18.13 22.11
CA LEU A 266 -4.93 -17.69 20.73
C LEU A 266 -5.03 -16.15 20.64
N PRO A 267 -4.10 -15.47 19.94
CA PRO A 267 -4.20 -14.04 19.76
C PRO A 267 -5.48 -13.71 18.97
N THR A 268 -6.35 -12.88 19.55
CA THR A 268 -7.45 -12.27 18.80
C THR A 268 -6.90 -11.38 17.68
N PRO A 269 -7.64 -11.15 16.58
CA PRO A 269 -7.23 -10.21 15.54
C PRO A 269 -6.85 -8.83 16.09
N GLN A 270 -7.56 -8.35 17.11
CA GLN A 270 -7.26 -7.10 17.83
C GLN A 270 -5.93 -7.17 18.58
N SER A 271 -5.59 -8.32 19.18
CA SER A 271 -4.29 -8.50 19.85
C SER A 271 -3.12 -8.65 18.89
N THR A 272 -3.36 -9.14 17.66
CA THR A 272 -2.37 -9.16 16.57
C THR A 272 -2.17 -7.76 16.04
N ASN A 273 -3.25 -7.02 15.74
CA ASN A 273 -3.15 -5.65 15.24
C ASN A 273 -2.47 -4.73 16.26
N ALA A 274 -2.78 -4.87 17.55
CA ALA A 274 -2.11 -4.11 18.61
C ALA A 274 -0.58 -4.32 18.63
N LYS A 275 -0.09 -5.53 18.32
CA LYS A 275 1.35 -5.79 18.19
C LYS A 275 1.95 -5.16 16.94
N VAL A 276 1.24 -5.24 15.81
CA VAL A 276 1.67 -4.59 14.56
C VAL A 276 1.77 -3.07 14.75
N LEU A 277 0.75 -2.46 15.37
CA LEU A 277 0.77 -1.05 15.74
C LEU A 277 2.00 -0.71 16.59
N ALA A 278 2.24 -1.46 17.67
CA ALA A 278 3.39 -1.24 18.55
C ALA A 278 4.75 -1.39 17.84
N MET A 279 4.84 -2.24 16.82
CA MET A 279 6.10 -2.59 16.18
C MET A 279 6.42 -1.74 14.94
N VAL A 280 5.40 -1.22 14.26
CA VAL A 280 5.57 -0.42 13.04
C VAL A 280 4.52 0.67 12.88
N GLY A 281 3.24 0.40 13.17
CA GLY A 281 2.15 1.33 12.86
C GLY A 281 2.23 2.67 13.59
N LEU A 282 2.73 2.70 14.82
CA LEU A 282 2.90 3.93 15.60
C LEU A 282 4.00 4.84 15.02
N ASP A 283 5.13 4.26 14.62
CA ASP A 283 6.25 5.03 14.05
C ASP A 283 5.87 5.58 12.68
N VAL A 284 5.24 4.75 11.83
CA VAL A 284 4.74 5.19 10.52
C VAL A 284 3.68 6.28 10.69
N GLY A 285 2.69 6.09 11.56
CA GLY A 285 1.63 7.07 11.80
C GLY A 285 2.16 8.40 12.34
N ALA A 286 3.13 8.36 13.27
CA ALA A 286 3.80 9.55 13.76
C ALA A 286 4.61 10.25 12.66
N ALA A 287 5.29 9.49 11.79
CA ALA A 287 6.09 10.05 10.72
C ALA A 287 5.24 10.78 9.68
N LEU A 288 4.06 10.25 9.32
CA LEU A 288 3.13 10.91 8.40
C LEU A 288 2.66 12.26 8.93
N ILE A 289 2.33 12.33 10.22
CA ILE A 289 1.98 13.59 10.90
C ILE A 289 3.17 14.56 10.87
N LYS A 290 4.38 14.08 11.20
CA LYS A 290 5.60 14.90 11.20
C LYS A 290 5.96 15.44 9.83
N PHE A 291 5.71 14.67 8.78
CA PHE A 291 5.92 15.09 7.40
C PHE A 291 5.06 16.31 7.06
N VAL A 292 3.77 16.28 7.42
CA VAL A 292 2.85 17.41 7.18
C VAL A 292 3.18 18.61 8.09
N GLU A 293 3.65 18.38 9.30
CA GLU A 293 4.14 19.44 10.20
C GLU A 293 5.45 20.10 9.71
N GLY A 294 6.08 19.58 8.66
CA GLY A 294 7.36 20.06 8.13
C GLY A 294 8.59 19.59 8.92
N ASP A 295 8.40 18.69 9.90
CA ASP A 295 9.48 18.09 10.68
C ASP A 295 10.07 16.89 9.91
N TYR A 296 10.77 17.21 8.83
CA TYR A 296 11.34 16.21 7.93
C TYR A 296 12.47 15.41 8.60
N ALA A 297 13.21 16.01 9.54
CA ALA A 297 14.24 15.29 10.29
C ALA A 297 13.65 14.16 11.14
N GLU A 298 12.58 14.44 11.88
CA GLU A 298 11.91 13.42 12.68
C GLU A 298 11.19 12.39 11.80
N THR A 299 10.64 12.83 10.67
CA THR A 299 10.05 11.93 9.66
C THR A 299 11.08 10.91 9.16
N VAL A 300 12.27 11.38 8.76
CA VAL A 300 13.36 10.52 8.31
C VAL A 300 13.78 9.55 9.42
N ARG A 301 13.90 10.03 10.66
CA ARG A 301 14.27 9.18 11.81
C ARG A 301 13.27 8.05 12.02
N LEU A 302 11.97 8.35 12.05
CA LEU A 302 10.90 7.38 12.29
C LEU A 302 10.72 6.38 11.14
N LEU A 303 10.71 6.86 9.90
CA LEU A 303 10.57 5.99 8.72
C LEU A 303 11.81 5.09 8.54
N SER A 304 13.02 5.63 8.71
CA SER A 304 14.24 4.82 8.61
C SER A 304 14.30 3.72 9.67
N ALA A 305 13.87 4.01 10.90
CA ALA A 305 13.86 3.02 11.99
C ALA A 305 12.81 1.92 11.78
N SER A 306 11.68 2.26 11.18
CA SER A 306 10.56 1.34 10.97
C SER A 306 10.61 0.55 9.65
N ALA A 307 11.45 0.96 8.69
CA ALA A 307 11.56 0.36 7.36
C ALA A 307 11.68 -1.19 7.33
N PRO A 308 12.50 -1.85 8.18
CA PRO A 308 12.58 -3.31 8.20
C PRO A 308 11.25 -4.03 8.53
N HIS A 309 10.29 -3.30 9.12
CA HIS A 309 9.02 -3.84 9.61
C HIS A 309 7.82 -3.40 8.77
N TRP A 310 7.99 -2.61 7.71
CA TRP A 310 6.87 -2.09 6.91
C TRP A 310 5.98 -3.18 6.33
N HIS A 311 6.54 -4.35 5.98
CA HIS A 311 5.78 -5.51 5.50
C HIS A 311 4.69 -5.98 6.48
N LEU A 312 4.81 -5.65 7.78
CA LEU A 312 3.84 -6.02 8.81
C LEU A 312 2.62 -5.12 8.86
N VAL A 313 2.69 -3.91 8.30
CA VAL A 313 1.55 -2.98 8.21
C VAL A 313 0.37 -3.67 7.50
N GLY A 314 0.66 -4.54 6.53
CA GLY A 314 -0.31 -5.16 5.63
C GLY A 314 -0.32 -4.49 4.26
N GLY A 315 -1.33 -4.83 3.45
CA GLY A 315 -1.43 -4.41 2.04
C GLY A 315 -0.43 -5.12 1.13
N SER A 316 -0.37 -4.69 -0.12
CA SER A 316 0.57 -5.18 -1.12
C SER A 316 1.88 -4.36 -1.11
N HIS A 317 2.92 -4.79 -1.84
CA HIS A 317 4.16 -4.02 -1.96
C HIS A 317 3.92 -2.64 -2.59
N ALA A 318 3.18 -2.58 -3.68
CA ALA A 318 2.76 -1.34 -4.35
C ALA A 318 2.10 -0.34 -3.37
N GLN A 319 1.25 -0.82 -2.47
CA GLN A 319 0.56 0.05 -1.51
C GLN A 319 1.53 0.63 -0.48
N ARG A 320 2.48 -0.18 0.03
CA ARG A 320 3.50 0.28 1.00
C ARG A 320 4.58 1.17 0.39
N ASP A 321 4.74 1.14 -0.93
CA ASP A 321 5.73 1.93 -1.67
C ASP A 321 5.69 3.44 -1.33
N VAL A 322 4.50 3.95 -1.02
CA VAL A 322 4.30 5.34 -0.56
C VAL A 322 5.14 5.72 0.65
N LEU A 323 5.49 4.77 1.52
CA LEU A 323 6.35 5.01 2.69
C LEU A 323 7.80 5.28 2.25
N ALA A 324 8.29 4.55 1.25
CA ALA A 324 9.60 4.79 0.65
C ALA A 324 9.63 6.16 -0.05
N LEU A 325 8.59 6.47 -0.83
CA LEU A 325 8.45 7.79 -1.48
C LEU A 325 8.45 8.92 -0.44
N THR A 326 7.68 8.76 0.64
CA THR A 326 7.63 9.76 1.73
C THR A 326 8.99 9.93 2.40
N LEU A 327 9.72 8.85 2.65
CA LEU A 327 11.07 8.91 3.24
C LEU A 327 12.05 9.62 2.30
N ILE A 328 12.03 9.32 1.00
CA ILE A 328 12.85 9.98 -0.02
C ILE A 328 12.55 11.49 -0.03
N THR A 329 11.27 11.86 -0.13
CA THR A 329 10.85 13.27 -0.13
C THR A 329 11.26 13.97 1.17
N ALA A 330 11.10 13.32 2.32
CA ALA A 330 11.55 13.88 3.59
C ALA A 330 13.07 14.09 3.62
N CYS A 331 13.88 13.17 3.08
CA CYS A 331 15.34 13.35 2.99
C CYS A 331 15.71 14.52 2.08
N LEU A 332 15.03 14.66 0.93
CA LEU A 332 15.22 15.77 -0.01
C LEU A 332 14.87 17.11 0.65
N ARG A 333 13.75 17.19 1.37
CA ARG A 333 13.29 18.40 2.06
C ARG A 333 14.07 18.72 3.34
N ASN A 334 14.63 17.72 4.02
CA ASN A 334 15.43 17.89 5.24
C ASN A 334 16.81 18.55 4.98
N ARG A 335 17.26 18.67 3.71
CA ARG A 335 18.52 19.29 3.21
C ARG A 335 19.85 18.81 3.80
N THR A 336 19.86 18.29 5.02
CA THR A 336 21.01 17.76 5.76
C THR A 336 21.21 16.27 5.51
N ASP A 337 20.24 15.59 4.89
CA ASP A 337 20.25 14.13 4.64
C ASP A 337 20.22 13.78 3.13
N LEU A 338 20.77 14.67 2.28
CA LEU A 338 20.80 14.47 0.82
C LEU A 338 21.59 13.22 0.41
N ALA A 339 22.62 12.83 1.18
CA ALA A 339 23.36 11.60 0.93
C ALA A 339 22.47 10.35 1.07
N ARG A 340 21.55 10.35 2.06
CA ARG A 340 20.56 9.29 2.20
C ARG A 340 19.52 9.33 1.11
N ALA A 341 19.04 10.53 0.73
CA ALA A 341 18.14 10.67 -0.41
C ALA A 341 18.73 10.00 -1.66
N ARG A 342 20.00 10.31 -1.99
CA ARG A 342 20.73 9.71 -3.12
C ARG A 342 20.80 8.19 -3.04
N ARG A 343 21.15 7.66 -1.86
CA ARG A 343 21.24 6.21 -1.67
C ARG A 343 19.88 5.52 -1.87
N LEU A 344 18.82 6.07 -1.27
CA LEU A 344 17.46 5.51 -1.40
C LEU A 344 16.93 5.59 -2.84
N LEU A 345 17.24 6.67 -3.56
CA LEU A 345 16.91 6.81 -4.98
C LEU A 345 17.61 5.74 -5.82
N ALA A 346 18.90 5.49 -5.57
CA ALA A 346 19.66 4.46 -6.27
C ALA A 346 19.18 3.03 -5.92
N GLU A 347 18.95 2.74 -4.64
CA GLU A 347 18.39 1.46 -4.17
C GLU A 347 17.05 1.19 -4.86
N ARG A 348 16.16 2.19 -4.90
CA ARG A 348 14.88 2.08 -5.61
C ARG A 348 15.05 1.83 -7.10
N ALA A 349 15.99 2.52 -7.75
CA ALA A 349 16.22 2.35 -9.18
C ALA A 349 16.72 0.94 -9.53
N MET A 350 17.42 0.28 -8.60
CA MET A 350 17.84 -1.12 -8.73
C MET A 350 16.74 -2.12 -8.37
N GLU A 351 15.83 -1.76 -7.45
CA GLU A 351 14.67 -2.60 -7.10
C GLU A 351 13.62 -2.61 -8.21
N LYS A 352 13.44 -1.47 -8.88
CA LYS A 352 12.68 -1.38 -10.13
C LYS A 352 13.54 -1.93 -11.27
N ASP A 353 12.93 -2.21 -12.42
CA ASP A 353 13.70 -2.65 -13.58
C ASP A 353 14.64 -1.52 -14.04
N PRO A 354 15.97 -1.73 -13.97
CA PRO A 354 16.93 -0.72 -14.41
C PRO A 354 16.87 -0.51 -15.93
N GLU A 355 16.39 -1.49 -16.70
CA GLU A 355 16.15 -1.37 -18.13
C GLU A 355 14.91 -0.50 -18.41
N ASN A 356 14.04 -0.32 -17.41
CA ASN A 356 12.91 0.60 -17.47
C ASN A 356 13.30 2.00 -16.96
N GLU A 357 14.26 2.62 -17.64
CA GLU A 357 14.74 3.96 -17.32
C GLU A 357 13.59 4.99 -17.29
N GLU A 358 12.63 4.85 -18.20
CA GLU A 358 11.48 5.75 -18.34
C GLU A 358 10.62 5.79 -17.07
N GLY A 359 10.18 4.62 -16.58
CA GLY A 359 9.28 4.54 -15.44
C GLY A 359 9.97 4.81 -14.10
N THR A 360 11.21 4.35 -13.98
CA THR A 360 12.02 4.46 -12.77
C THR A 360 12.48 5.90 -12.53
N TRP A 361 13.05 6.57 -13.53
CA TRP A 361 13.70 7.87 -13.33
C TRP A 361 12.73 9.05 -13.37
N THR A 362 11.57 8.94 -14.03
CA THR A 362 10.63 10.05 -14.15
C THR A 362 10.08 10.50 -12.79
N LEU A 363 9.59 9.55 -11.98
CA LEU A 363 9.11 9.86 -10.62
C LEU A 363 10.24 10.45 -9.76
N LEU A 364 11.45 9.91 -9.87
CA LEU A 364 12.59 10.38 -9.09
C LEU A 364 13.00 11.81 -9.46
N ARG A 365 13.00 12.15 -10.75
CA ARG A 365 13.25 13.51 -11.24
C ARG A 365 12.20 14.50 -10.74
N GLN A 366 10.93 14.10 -10.67
CA GLN A 366 9.86 14.95 -10.13
C GLN A 366 10.02 15.22 -8.64
N LEU A 367 10.28 14.17 -7.85
CA LEU A 367 10.54 14.29 -6.42
C LEU A 367 11.74 15.20 -6.15
N GLU A 368 12.82 15.05 -6.93
CA GLU A 368 14.00 15.90 -6.83
C GLU A 368 13.70 17.35 -7.26
N GLY A 369 13.02 17.54 -8.39
CA GLY A 369 12.63 18.86 -8.91
C GLY A 369 11.81 19.67 -7.91
N GLN A 370 10.95 19.01 -7.13
CA GLN A 370 10.20 19.68 -6.07
C GLN A 370 11.02 20.01 -4.84
N GLY A 371 11.89 19.10 -4.41
CA GLY A 371 12.87 19.40 -3.38
C GLY A 371 13.72 20.64 -3.74
N ARG A 372 13.97 20.86 -5.05
CA ARG A 372 14.65 22.05 -5.56
C ARG A 372 13.77 23.31 -5.57
N ARG A 373 12.52 23.24 -6.08
CA ARG A 373 11.59 24.39 -6.15
C ARG A 373 11.22 24.97 -4.77
N GLU A 374 11.12 24.13 -3.75
CA GLU A 374 10.84 24.56 -2.37
C GLU A 374 12.09 25.11 -1.64
N GLY A 375 13.24 25.20 -2.33
CA GLY A 375 14.46 25.80 -1.80
C GLY A 375 15.06 26.86 -2.71
N GLY A 376 14.98 28.12 -2.30
CA GLY A 376 15.66 29.22 -2.97
C GLY A 376 17.17 28.99 -3.13
N ASP A 377 17.66 29.45 -4.28
CA ASP A 377 19.03 29.57 -4.79
C ASP A 377 19.93 28.32 -4.68
N TRP A 378 19.74 27.41 -5.64
CA TRP A 378 20.61 26.25 -5.91
C TRP A 378 21.77 26.57 -6.87
N GLU A 379 21.89 27.81 -7.38
CA GLU A 379 22.77 28.08 -8.52
C GLU A 379 24.28 28.04 -8.21
N GLU A 380 24.72 28.08 -6.95
CA GLU A 380 26.18 28.13 -6.65
C GLU A 380 26.85 26.78 -6.37
N LYS A 381 26.12 25.66 -6.35
CA LYS A 381 26.74 24.32 -6.14
C LYS A 381 26.28 23.28 -7.14
N GLY A 382 26.74 23.46 -8.38
CA GLY A 382 26.88 22.40 -9.36
C GLY A 382 25.55 21.86 -9.87
N CYS A 383 25.16 22.33 -11.04
CA CYS A 383 24.12 21.72 -11.85
C CYS A 383 24.31 20.19 -11.88
N TRP A 384 23.25 19.45 -11.52
CA TRP A 384 23.22 17.99 -11.65
C TRP A 384 23.24 17.64 -13.14
N GLU A 385 24.43 17.49 -13.72
CA GLU A 385 24.55 16.97 -15.08
C GLU A 385 24.09 15.51 -15.09
N GLU A 386 23.15 15.23 -15.99
CA GLU A 386 22.72 13.92 -16.52
C GLU A 386 23.86 12.87 -16.62
N LYS A 387 25.10 13.34 -16.77
CA LYS A 387 26.35 12.55 -16.82
C LYS A 387 26.72 11.81 -15.53
N VAL A 388 26.22 12.20 -14.35
CA VAL A 388 26.51 11.47 -13.11
C VAL A 388 25.68 10.17 -13.03
N TYR A 389 24.49 10.16 -13.64
CA TYR A 389 23.64 8.97 -13.69
C TYR A 389 24.17 7.92 -14.67
N THR A 390 24.64 8.33 -15.85
CA THR A 390 25.28 7.44 -16.83
C THR A 390 26.60 6.85 -16.33
N ARG A 391 27.39 7.59 -15.53
CA ARG A 391 28.67 7.09 -14.99
C ARG A 391 28.54 5.97 -13.95
N HIS A 392 27.40 5.85 -13.27
CA HIS A 392 27.16 4.73 -12.37
C HIS A 392 26.77 3.45 -13.13
N LEU A 393 26.26 3.56 -14.35
CA LEU A 393 26.01 2.43 -15.24
C LEU A 393 27.31 1.94 -15.90
N ASP A 394 28.20 2.85 -16.31
CA ASP A 394 29.52 2.48 -16.87
C ASP A 394 30.45 1.77 -15.86
N ASN A 395 30.20 1.90 -14.56
CA ASN A 395 31.01 1.28 -13.50
C ASN A 395 30.31 0.13 -12.77
N ALA A 396 29.13 -0.30 -13.23
CA ALA A 396 28.38 -1.42 -12.69
C ALA A 396 28.53 -2.70 -13.53
N GLU A 397 29.72 -2.94 -14.08
CA GLU A 397 30.12 -4.32 -14.43
C GLU A 397 30.35 -5.10 -13.12
N ILE A 398 29.32 -5.84 -12.66
CA ILE A 398 29.45 -6.98 -11.74
C ILE A 398 28.60 -8.13 -12.24
#